data_AF-A0A0V1NJJ7-F1
#
_entry.id   AF-A0A0V1NJJ7-F1
#
_cell.length_a   1.000
_cell.length_b   1.000
_cell.length_c   1.000
_cell.angle_alpha   90.00
_cell.angle_beta   90.00
_cell.angle_gamma   90.00
#
_symmetry.space_group_name_H-M   'P 1'
#
loop_
_entity.id
_entity.type
_entity.pdbx_description
1 polymer ?
#
loop_
_entity_poly.entity_id
_entity_poly.type
_entity_poly.pdbx_seq_one_letter_code
_entity_poly.pdbx_strand_id
1 'polypeptide(L)'
;LFTDAISGITMAPPTRCKPFFSLLASYFIFFVCFFFATTTTTDAKRSPAQLCKTTSAQISCGQCIKQHPDCAWCADPNYDSVSRCEQFESLIQKCRREYVEHPTNQIDFPQNAEIGSTRRDPHSGANVRTQLQPQQVSLAIKPGETVSFSLRYWHQDRDTRDIYVLNSETDSLGVSIEYEAECRGIVQPGNHCSSVSQSDTVMFNVSVRLKECRSSGGSVISVGIGGVREVVALYINPICSCDCERLNSQVLHEFTLLIISQ
;
A
#
# COMPACT_ATOMS: atom_id res chain seq x y z
N LEU A 1 33.95 -68.30 -13.78
CA LEU A 1 33.97 -67.85 -15.18
C LEU A 1 34.64 -66.48 -15.17
N PHE A 2 35.98 -66.42 -15.10
CA PHE A 2 36.91 -66.25 -16.26
C PHE A 2 36.47 -65.06 -17.15
N THR A 3 37.22 -64.02 -17.50
CA THR A 3 38.62 -63.56 -17.32
C THR A 3 38.71 -62.17 -18.01
N ASP A 4 39.67 -61.33 -17.59
CA ASP A 4 40.58 -60.44 -18.35
C ASP A 4 40.10 -59.73 -19.65
N ALA A 5 40.15 -58.40 -19.80
CA ALA A 5 41.30 -57.47 -19.96
C ALA A 5 41.73 -57.18 -21.43
N ILE A 6 42.03 -55.89 -21.69
CA ILE A 6 43.00 -55.30 -22.65
C ILE A 6 42.53 -54.74 -24.01
N SER A 7 42.97 -53.48 -24.26
CA SER A 7 43.34 -52.70 -25.48
C SER A 7 42.72 -53.07 -26.84
N GLY A 8 42.32 -52.15 -27.71
CA GLY A 8 42.92 -50.85 -28.07
C GLY A 8 43.49 -50.95 -29.50
N ILE A 9 42.84 -50.32 -30.49
CA ILE A 9 43.38 -50.06 -31.84
C ILE A 9 42.91 -48.68 -32.33
N THR A 10 43.83 -48.03 -33.05
CA THR A 10 43.97 -46.63 -33.47
C THR A 10 43.54 -46.32 -34.92
N MET A 11 43.47 -45.00 -35.25
CA MET A 11 43.53 -44.31 -36.58
C MET A 11 42.22 -44.27 -37.42
N ALA A 12 41.77 -43.22 -38.13
CA ALA A 12 42.15 -41.83 -38.47
C ALA A 12 40.89 -41.11 -39.12
N PRO A 13 40.91 -39.80 -39.53
CA PRO A 13 39.75 -38.88 -39.57
C PRO A 13 38.98 -38.81 -40.90
N PRO A 14 37.89 -38.02 -40.97
CA PRO A 14 37.89 -36.95 -41.98
C PRO A 14 37.21 -35.61 -41.58
N THR A 15 37.89 -34.54 -41.99
CA THR A 15 37.37 -33.30 -42.61
C THR A 15 36.35 -32.40 -41.89
N ARG A 16 36.85 -31.19 -41.55
CA ARG A 16 36.12 -29.92 -41.46
C ARG A 16 35.07 -29.76 -42.57
N CYS A 17 33.81 -29.53 -42.20
CA CYS A 17 32.86 -28.78 -43.03
C CYS A 17 32.70 -27.37 -42.44
N LYS A 18 33.03 -26.35 -43.24
CA LYS A 18 32.86 -24.92 -42.93
C LYS A 18 31.37 -24.57 -42.93
N PRO A 19 30.88 -23.67 -42.05
CA PRO A 19 29.57 -23.07 -42.22
C PRO A 19 29.66 -22.00 -43.30
N PHE A 20 29.08 -22.27 -44.46
CA PHE A 20 28.75 -21.25 -45.46
C PHE A 20 27.37 -20.69 -45.06
N PHE A 21 27.33 -19.95 -43.94
CA PHE A 21 26.09 -19.32 -43.47
C PHE A 21 25.96 -17.93 -44.08
N SER A 22 25.01 -17.86 -45.01
CA SER A 22 24.61 -16.70 -45.81
C SER A 22 24.34 -15.45 -44.96
N LEU A 23 25.01 -14.36 -45.32
CA LEU A 23 24.85 -13.01 -44.74
C LEU A 23 23.43 -12.43 -44.89
N LEU A 24 22.55 -13.05 -45.67
CA LEU A 24 21.17 -12.61 -45.88
C LEU A 24 20.22 -13.03 -44.74
N ALA A 25 20.53 -14.12 -44.02
CA ALA A 25 19.70 -14.61 -42.91
C ALA A 25 19.86 -13.73 -41.64
N SER A 26 21.05 -13.13 -41.44
CA SER A 26 21.30 -12.21 -40.34
C SER A 26 20.51 -10.90 -40.50
N TYR A 27 20.40 -10.39 -41.74
CA TYR A 27 19.67 -9.15 -42.01
C TYR A 27 18.16 -9.31 -41.81
N PHE A 28 17.60 -10.47 -42.13
CA PHE A 28 16.18 -10.77 -41.93
C PHE A 28 15.82 -10.93 -40.44
N ILE A 29 16.68 -11.56 -39.65
CA ILE A 29 16.50 -11.68 -38.19
C ILE A 29 16.63 -10.31 -37.50
N PHE A 30 17.58 -9.48 -37.93
CA PHE A 30 17.69 -8.10 -37.43
C PHE A 30 16.46 -7.27 -37.78
N PHE A 31 15.92 -7.37 -39.00
CA PHE A 31 14.72 -6.64 -39.40
C PHE A 31 13.46 -7.08 -38.65
N VAL A 32 13.30 -8.38 -38.39
CA VAL A 32 12.17 -8.91 -37.60
C VAL A 32 12.31 -8.48 -36.13
N CYS A 33 13.51 -8.52 -35.54
CA CYS A 33 13.73 -7.99 -34.19
C CYS A 33 13.54 -6.47 -34.11
N PHE A 34 13.91 -5.71 -35.13
CA PHE A 34 13.69 -4.25 -35.17
C PHE A 34 12.21 -3.89 -35.34
N PHE A 35 11.45 -4.69 -36.12
CA PHE A 35 10.00 -4.53 -36.23
C PHE A 35 9.27 -4.93 -34.94
N PHE A 36 9.71 -5.99 -34.24
CA PHE A 36 9.16 -6.36 -32.93
C PHE A 36 9.59 -5.41 -31.79
N ALA A 37 10.72 -4.72 -31.91
CA ALA A 37 11.18 -3.75 -30.93
C ALA A 37 10.47 -2.37 -31.02
N THR A 38 9.66 -2.13 -32.05
CA THR A 38 8.96 -0.83 -32.25
C THR A 38 7.48 -0.84 -31.84
N THR A 39 6.92 -1.98 -31.42
CA THR A 39 5.63 -1.96 -30.69
C THR A 39 5.89 -1.63 -29.23
N THR A 40 6.29 -0.38 -28.98
CA THR A 40 6.13 0.22 -27.66
C THR A 40 4.62 0.37 -27.44
N THR A 41 4.04 -0.51 -26.61
CA THR A 41 2.74 -0.26 -26.01
C THR A 41 2.90 1.00 -25.16
N THR A 42 2.51 2.14 -25.72
CA THR A 42 2.30 3.32 -24.90
C THR A 42 1.11 3.00 -24.00
N ASP A 43 1.38 2.62 -22.75
CA ASP A 43 0.38 2.75 -21.69
C ASP A 43 0.03 4.23 -21.61
N ALA A 44 -0.98 4.64 -22.38
CA ALA A 44 -1.47 6.00 -22.37
C ALA A 44 -2.01 6.28 -20.96
N LYS A 45 -1.19 6.94 -20.14
CA LYS A 45 -1.54 7.35 -18.77
C LYS A 45 -2.78 8.24 -18.87
N ARG A 46 -3.95 7.69 -18.52
CA ARG A 46 -5.22 8.42 -18.52
C ARG A 46 -5.15 9.57 -17.51
N SER A 47 -5.74 10.71 -17.85
CA SER A 47 -5.85 11.83 -16.92
C SER A 47 -6.89 11.53 -15.82
N PRO A 48 -6.81 12.20 -14.65
CA PRO A 48 -7.81 12.05 -13.58
C PRO A 48 -9.24 12.23 -14.09
N ALA A 49 -9.49 13.26 -14.91
CA ALA A 49 -10.79 13.52 -15.51
C ALA A 49 -11.29 12.38 -16.42
N GLN A 50 -10.40 11.68 -17.11
CA GLN A 50 -10.76 10.51 -17.92
C GLN A 50 -11.06 9.29 -17.05
N LEU A 51 -10.34 9.11 -15.93
CA LEU A 51 -10.56 8.02 -14.99
C LEU A 51 -11.93 8.11 -14.30
N CYS A 52 -12.32 9.32 -13.86
CA CYS A 52 -13.62 9.56 -13.22
C CYS A 52 -14.81 9.33 -14.17
N LYS A 53 -14.60 9.43 -15.49
CA LYS A 53 -15.67 9.26 -16.51
C LYS A 53 -15.78 7.85 -17.09
N THR A 54 -14.99 6.90 -16.59
CA THR A 54 -15.09 5.50 -17.03
C THR A 54 -16.45 4.92 -16.65
N THR A 55 -16.95 3.95 -17.44
CA THR A 55 -18.25 3.29 -17.16
C THR A 55 -18.27 2.67 -15.77
N SER A 56 -17.15 2.11 -15.30
CA SER A 56 -17.01 1.58 -13.94
C SER A 56 -17.20 2.64 -12.87
N ALA A 57 -16.63 3.84 -13.05
CA ALA A 57 -16.75 4.96 -12.12
C ALA A 57 -18.19 5.43 -11.92
N GLN A 58 -19.01 5.34 -12.97
CA GLN A 58 -20.38 5.84 -12.96
C GLN A 58 -21.38 4.90 -12.27
N ILE A 59 -20.98 3.68 -11.92
CA ILE A 59 -21.87 2.67 -11.32
C ILE A 59 -22.33 3.11 -9.93
N SER A 60 -21.42 3.64 -9.12
CA SER A 60 -21.71 4.00 -7.73
C SER A 60 -20.67 5.00 -7.20
N CYS A 61 -20.97 5.66 -6.08
CA CYS A 61 -20.02 6.56 -5.43
C CYS A 61 -18.74 5.83 -4.99
N GLY A 62 -18.86 4.65 -4.39
CA GLY A 62 -17.72 3.81 -4.02
C GLY A 62 -16.86 3.41 -5.22
N GLN A 63 -17.47 3.16 -6.40
CA GLN A 63 -16.71 2.89 -7.62
C GLN A 63 -16.02 4.14 -8.16
N CYS A 64 -16.67 5.31 -8.06
CA CYS A 64 -16.11 6.60 -8.45
C CYS A 64 -14.84 6.95 -7.67
N ILE A 65 -14.93 6.96 -6.34
CA ILE A 65 -13.81 7.40 -5.48
C ILE A 65 -12.60 6.46 -5.56
N LYS A 66 -12.79 5.21 -6.00
CA LYS A 66 -11.71 4.22 -6.21
C LYS A 66 -10.93 4.43 -7.51
N GLN A 67 -11.46 5.18 -8.47
CA GLN A 67 -10.76 5.37 -9.75
C GLN A 67 -9.52 6.26 -9.60
N HIS A 68 -9.64 7.32 -8.80
CA HIS A 68 -8.59 8.31 -8.59
C HIS A 68 -8.85 9.13 -7.32
N PRO A 69 -7.82 9.65 -6.63
CA PRO A 69 -7.95 10.58 -5.51
C PRO A 69 -8.84 11.79 -5.79
N ASP A 70 -8.71 12.36 -6.99
CA ASP A 70 -9.44 13.57 -7.41
C ASP A 70 -10.88 13.31 -7.89
N CYS A 71 -11.32 12.05 -7.97
CA CYS A 71 -12.70 11.77 -8.34
C CYS A 71 -13.65 12.07 -7.18
N ALA A 72 -14.72 12.78 -7.50
CA ALA A 72 -15.81 13.13 -6.60
C ALA A 72 -17.15 12.71 -7.22
N TRP A 73 -18.13 12.47 -6.35
CA TRP A 73 -19.45 12.00 -6.74
C TRP A 73 -20.54 12.96 -6.28
N CYS A 74 -21.52 13.23 -7.13
CA CYS A 74 -22.69 14.01 -6.76
C CYS A 74 -23.84 13.11 -6.30
N ALA A 75 -24.12 13.17 -5.01
CA ALA A 75 -25.20 12.43 -4.34
C ALA A 75 -26.56 13.16 -4.40
N ASP A 76 -26.65 14.33 -5.05
CA ASP A 76 -27.90 15.09 -5.16
C ASP A 76 -28.95 14.27 -5.93
N PRO A 77 -30.11 13.95 -5.33
CA PRO A 77 -31.17 13.20 -6.01
C PRO A 77 -31.68 13.88 -7.28
N ASN A 78 -31.66 15.21 -7.33
CA ASN A 78 -32.16 16.02 -8.45
C ASN A 78 -31.04 16.41 -9.43
N TYR A 79 -29.87 15.78 -9.33
CA TYR A 79 -28.75 16.09 -10.21
C TYR A 79 -29.04 15.66 -11.66
N ASP A 80 -29.34 16.64 -12.51
CA ASP A 80 -29.67 16.47 -13.93
C ASP A 80 -28.42 16.53 -14.81
N SER A 81 -27.46 15.64 -14.54
CA SER A 81 -26.27 15.46 -15.36
C SER A 81 -26.13 14.00 -15.76
N VAL A 82 -25.63 13.77 -16.98
CA VAL A 82 -25.34 12.44 -17.53
C VAL A 82 -24.32 11.67 -16.68
N SER A 83 -23.49 12.39 -15.91
CA SER A 83 -22.39 11.81 -15.14
C SER A 83 -22.37 12.34 -13.72
N ARG A 84 -22.49 11.43 -12.74
CA ARG A 84 -22.41 11.73 -11.30
C ARG A 84 -20.99 11.75 -10.77
N CYS A 85 -20.09 10.96 -11.38
CA CYS A 85 -18.67 10.95 -11.04
C CYS A 85 -17.89 11.88 -11.99
N GLU A 86 -17.26 12.91 -11.45
CA GLU A 86 -16.34 13.79 -12.18
C GLU A 86 -15.10 14.11 -11.32
N GLN A 87 -14.16 14.87 -11.88
CA GLN A 87 -13.07 15.43 -11.09
C GLN A 87 -13.64 16.46 -10.11
N PHE A 88 -13.13 16.49 -8.87
CA PHE A 88 -13.64 17.35 -7.80
C PHE A 88 -13.79 18.81 -8.23
N GLU A 89 -12.75 19.40 -8.79
CA GLU A 89 -12.74 20.82 -9.20
C GLU A 89 -13.83 21.17 -10.23
N SER A 90 -14.17 20.25 -11.12
CA SER A 90 -15.25 20.48 -12.09
C SER A 90 -16.63 20.23 -11.48
N LEU A 91 -16.72 19.29 -10.53
CA LEU A 91 -17.98 18.89 -9.93
C LEU A 91 -18.52 19.92 -8.94
N ILE A 92 -17.65 20.56 -8.15
CA ILE A 92 -18.06 21.58 -7.16
C ILE A 92 -18.74 22.81 -7.76
N GLN A 93 -18.60 23.01 -9.08
CA GLN A 93 -19.27 24.09 -9.81
C GLN A 93 -20.68 23.70 -10.31
N LYS A 94 -21.00 22.40 -10.30
CA LYS A 94 -22.25 21.85 -10.87
C LYS A 94 -23.16 21.22 -9.81
N CYS A 95 -22.55 20.57 -8.82
CA CYS A 95 -23.24 19.90 -7.72
C CYS A 95 -23.24 20.81 -6.50
N ARG A 96 -24.35 20.78 -5.74
CA ARG A 96 -24.44 21.47 -4.44
C ARG A 96 -23.43 20.86 -3.45
N ARG A 97 -22.70 21.72 -2.74
CA ARG A 97 -21.53 21.31 -1.93
C ARG A 97 -21.87 20.25 -0.87
N GLU A 98 -23.05 20.33 -0.28
CA GLU A 98 -23.55 19.41 0.73
C GLU A 98 -23.84 17.99 0.19
N TYR A 99 -23.93 17.84 -1.13
CA TYR A 99 -24.13 16.55 -1.81
C TYR A 99 -22.88 16.07 -2.54
N VAL A 100 -21.75 16.78 -2.43
CA VAL A 100 -20.48 16.36 -3.03
C VAL A 100 -19.77 15.39 -2.10
N GLU A 101 -19.57 14.16 -2.58
CA GLU A 101 -18.83 13.12 -1.91
C GLU A 101 -17.41 13.07 -2.47
N HIS A 102 -16.44 13.54 -1.68
CA HIS A 102 -15.02 13.49 -2.01
C HIS A 102 -14.21 13.19 -0.75
N PRO A 103 -14.22 11.92 -0.28
CA PRO A 103 -13.43 11.56 0.88
C PRO A 103 -11.93 11.63 0.53
N THR A 104 -11.14 12.14 1.46
CA THR A 104 -9.69 12.26 1.36
C THR A 104 -9.01 11.41 2.41
N ASN A 105 -7.74 11.09 2.19
CA ASN A 105 -6.96 10.37 3.20
C ASN A 105 -6.79 11.26 4.45
N GLN A 106 -6.91 10.66 5.63
CA GLN A 106 -6.73 11.34 6.91
C GLN A 106 -5.79 10.55 7.81
N ILE A 107 -5.00 11.27 8.59
CA ILE A 107 -4.16 10.73 9.66
C ILE A 107 -4.44 11.50 10.95
N ASP A 108 -4.74 10.75 12.00
CA ASP A 108 -4.90 11.28 13.35
C ASP A 108 -3.97 10.52 14.31
N PHE A 109 -3.57 11.18 15.40
CA PHE A 109 -2.72 10.59 16.43
C PHE A 109 -3.45 10.57 17.79
N PRO A 110 -4.41 9.65 18.02
CA PRO A 110 -5.23 9.64 19.24
C PRO A 110 -4.42 9.57 20.53
N GLN A 111 -3.26 8.91 20.48
CA GLN A 111 -2.32 8.83 21.60
C GLN A 111 -0.90 9.11 21.11
N ASN A 112 -0.35 10.24 21.54
CA ASN A 112 0.93 10.77 21.08
C ASN A 112 1.72 11.43 22.22
N ALA A 113 1.89 10.70 23.31
CA ALA A 113 2.75 11.12 24.41
C ALA A 113 4.20 11.19 23.95
N GLU A 114 4.92 12.23 24.39
CA GLU A 114 6.33 12.43 24.07
C GLU A 114 7.19 11.28 24.59
N ILE A 115 8.23 10.92 23.83
CA ILE A 115 9.27 10.00 24.31
C ILE A 115 9.89 10.50 25.62
N GLY A 116 10.18 9.58 26.54
CA GLY A 116 10.73 9.90 27.86
C GLY A 116 9.71 10.36 28.91
N SER A 117 8.46 10.66 28.53
CA SER A 117 7.38 10.93 29.50
C SER A 117 7.10 9.71 30.38
N THR A 118 6.67 9.94 31.62
CA THR A 118 6.24 8.87 32.53
C THR A 118 4.75 8.60 32.35
N ARG A 119 4.39 7.32 32.18
CA ARG A 119 3.01 6.87 32.13
C ARG A 119 2.79 5.70 33.08
N ARG A 120 1.55 5.50 33.51
CA ARG A 120 1.17 4.32 34.30
C ARG A 120 0.80 3.19 33.35
N ASP A 121 1.45 2.05 33.50
CA ASP A 121 1.11 0.85 32.75
C ASP A 121 -0.27 0.32 33.21
N PRO A 122 -1.25 0.14 32.29
CA PRO A 122 -2.61 -0.25 32.68
C PRO A 122 -2.70 -1.66 33.30
N HIS A 123 -1.77 -2.57 32.98
CA HIS A 123 -1.81 -3.96 33.44
C HIS A 123 -1.08 -4.16 34.76
N SER A 124 0.12 -3.62 34.90
CA SER A 124 0.98 -3.77 36.08
C SER A 124 0.83 -2.65 37.10
N GLY A 125 0.25 -1.51 36.72
CA GLY A 125 0.17 -0.31 37.54
C GLY A 125 1.52 0.40 37.75
N ALA A 126 2.61 -0.11 37.17
CA ALA A 126 3.94 0.44 37.30
C ALA A 126 4.10 1.75 36.51
N ASN A 127 4.96 2.64 37.00
CA ASN A 127 5.39 3.80 36.23
C ASN A 127 6.43 3.38 35.19
N VAL A 128 6.11 3.52 33.91
CA VAL A 128 6.98 3.19 32.78
C VAL A 128 7.29 4.45 31.98
N ARG A 129 8.46 4.47 31.35
CA ARG A 129 8.87 5.57 30.45
C ARG A 129 8.43 5.24 29.03
N THR A 130 7.79 6.19 28.37
CA THR A 130 7.40 6.09 26.96
C THR A 130 8.65 5.97 26.08
N GLN A 131 8.80 4.86 25.37
CA GLN A 131 9.90 4.61 24.45
C GLN A 131 9.49 4.80 22.99
N LEU A 132 8.21 4.66 22.65
CA LEU A 132 7.69 4.81 21.30
C LEU A 132 6.72 5.96 21.18
N GLN A 133 6.78 6.67 20.06
CA GLN A 133 5.88 7.77 19.73
C GLN A 133 5.58 7.77 18.22
N PRO A 134 4.30 7.94 17.79
CA PRO A 134 3.08 7.95 18.61
C PRO A 134 2.75 6.57 19.18
N GLN A 135 1.78 6.45 20.10
CA GLN A 135 1.31 5.15 20.64
C GLN A 135 0.06 4.64 19.90
N GLN A 136 -0.72 5.54 19.32
CA GLN A 136 -1.85 5.21 18.46
C GLN A 136 -1.87 6.10 17.24
N VAL A 137 -2.15 5.50 16.09
CA VAL A 137 -2.34 6.20 14.81
C VAL A 137 -3.65 5.72 14.20
N SER A 138 -4.52 6.65 13.82
CA SER A 138 -5.74 6.34 13.06
C SER A 138 -5.56 6.82 11.64
N LEU A 139 -5.73 5.90 10.68
CA LEU A 139 -5.52 6.14 9.27
C LEU A 139 -6.82 5.89 8.51
N ALA A 140 -7.34 6.92 7.84
CA ALA A 140 -8.39 6.76 6.84
C ALA A 140 -7.73 6.81 5.46
N ILE A 141 -7.77 5.71 4.69
CA ILE A 141 -6.99 5.57 3.45
C ILE A 141 -7.88 5.06 2.31
N LYS A 142 -7.77 5.68 1.14
CA LYS A 142 -8.38 5.20 -0.12
C LYS A 142 -7.57 4.04 -0.73
N PRO A 143 -8.22 3.08 -1.40
CA PRO A 143 -7.50 2.03 -2.12
C PRO A 143 -6.55 2.61 -3.19
N GLY A 144 -5.34 2.05 -3.26
CA GLY A 144 -4.28 2.49 -4.16
C GLY A 144 -3.40 3.61 -3.61
N GLU A 145 -3.80 4.27 -2.52
CA GLU A 145 -3.08 5.39 -1.92
C GLU A 145 -2.13 4.95 -0.81
N THR A 146 -1.12 5.80 -0.56
CA THR A 146 -0.14 5.63 0.51
C THR A 146 -0.17 6.84 1.44
N VAL A 147 -0.20 6.61 2.75
CA VAL A 147 -0.08 7.64 3.79
C VAL A 147 1.15 7.34 4.64
N SER A 148 1.93 8.37 4.96
CA SER A 148 3.17 8.20 5.71
C SER A 148 3.17 8.98 7.02
N PHE A 149 3.81 8.42 8.05
CA PHE A 149 4.04 9.08 9.34
C PHE A 149 5.39 8.69 9.92
N SER A 150 5.86 9.44 10.92
CA SER A 150 7.15 9.18 11.56
C SER A 150 6.96 8.52 12.92
N LEU A 151 7.55 7.34 13.08
CA LEU A 151 7.66 6.60 14.33
C LEU A 151 9.00 6.92 14.99
N ARG A 152 9.01 7.35 16.25
CA ARG A 152 10.22 7.64 17.02
C ARG A 152 10.40 6.60 18.12
N TYR A 153 11.62 6.08 18.25
CA TYR A 153 12.01 5.16 19.30
C TYR A 153 13.19 5.73 20.09
N TRP A 154 13.04 5.78 21.42
CA TRP A 154 14.09 6.19 22.35
C TRP A 154 14.68 4.98 23.06
N HIS A 155 15.96 4.71 22.80
CA HIS A 155 16.66 3.54 23.34
C HIS A 155 17.15 3.78 24.77
N GLN A 156 16.68 3.01 25.74
CA GLN A 156 17.03 3.18 27.16
C GLN A 156 18.06 2.18 27.68
N ASP A 157 18.24 1.06 26.98
CA ASP A 157 19.15 0.01 27.45
C ASP A 157 20.60 0.48 27.37
N ARG A 158 21.42 0.02 28.32
CA ARG A 158 22.84 0.39 28.39
C ARG A 158 23.65 -0.21 27.24
N ASP A 159 23.20 -1.34 26.73
CA ASP A 159 23.89 -2.07 25.68
C ASP A 159 23.58 -1.45 24.32
N THR A 160 24.62 -1.35 23.51
CA THR A 160 24.48 -1.00 22.09
C THR A 160 23.93 -2.19 21.32
N ARG A 161 22.89 -1.98 20.50
CA ARG A 161 22.34 -3.03 19.64
C ARG A 161 21.76 -2.48 18.35
N ASP A 162 21.51 -3.39 17.42
CA ASP A 162 20.74 -3.11 16.22
C ASP A 162 19.26 -3.08 16.56
N ILE A 163 18.55 -2.09 16.02
CA ILE A 163 17.13 -1.84 16.26
C ILE A 163 16.37 -2.11 14.97
N TYR A 164 15.34 -2.94 15.06
CA TYR A 164 14.47 -3.32 13.95
C TYR A 164 13.02 -2.94 14.27
N VAL A 165 12.36 -2.23 13.36
CA VAL A 165 10.90 -2.06 13.41
C VAL A 165 10.22 -3.25 12.72
N LEU A 166 9.20 -3.77 13.38
CA LEU A 166 8.43 -4.95 12.98
C LEU A 166 6.94 -4.63 13.07
N ASN A 167 6.14 -5.36 12.31
CA ASN A 167 4.69 -5.28 12.36
C ASN A 167 4.02 -6.66 12.36
N SER A 168 2.77 -6.70 12.84
CA SER A 168 1.90 -7.85 12.66
C SER A 168 1.53 -8.05 11.19
N GLU A 169 0.94 -9.20 10.87
CA GLU A 169 0.47 -9.56 9.53
C GLU A 169 -0.43 -8.46 8.90
N THR A 170 -0.26 -8.19 7.59
CA THR A 170 -0.99 -7.12 6.87
C THR A 170 -1.63 -7.55 5.55
N ASP A 171 -1.22 -8.68 4.96
CA ASP A 171 -1.69 -9.10 3.63
C ASP A 171 -3.16 -9.54 3.65
N SER A 172 -3.62 -10.15 4.76
CA SER A 172 -5.04 -10.46 4.98
C SER A 172 -5.91 -9.21 5.00
N LEU A 173 -5.34 -8.08 5.42
CA LEU A 173 -6.01 -6.77 5.49
C LEU A 173 -5.95 -5.99 4.16
N GLY A 174 -5.21 -6.49 3.17
CA GLY A 174 -4.98 -5.76 1.92
C GLY A 174 -4.09 -4.53 2.11
N VAL A 175 -3.20 -4.54 3.10
CA VAL A 175 -2.31 -3.42 3.44
C VAL A 175 -0.85 -3.83 3.19
N SER A 176 -0.05 -2.91 2.67
CA SER A 176 1.42 -3.01 2.68
C SER A 176 2.01 -1.87 3.50
N ILE A 177 3.09 -2.16 4.21
CA ILE A 177 3.85 -1.19 4.98
C ILE A 177 5.29 -1.21 4.47
N GLU A 178 5.82 -0.02 4.20
CA GLU A 178 7.22 0.19 3.83
C GLU A 178 7.88 1.10 4.88
N TYR A 179 9.19 0.89 5.09
CA TYR A 179 9.96 1.59 6.11
C TYR A 179 11.20 2.25 5.49
N GLU A 180 11.46 3.46 5.92
CA GLU A 180 12.77 4.11 5.81
C GLU A 180 13.26 4.46 7.21
N ALA A 181 14.48 4.06 7.53
CA ALA A 181 15.09 4.32 8.83
C ALA A 181 15.89 5.62 8.77
N GLU A 182 15.72 6.49 9.76
CA GLU A 182 16.56 7.66 9.98
C GLU A 182 17.44 7.41 11.21
N CYS A 183 18.70 7.09 10.94
CA CYS A 183 19.69 6.71 11.95
C CYS A 183 20.70 7.85 12.11
N ARG A 184 20.71 8.51 13.27
CA ARG A 184 21.60 9.66 13.54
C ARG A 184 21.47 10.78 12.48
N GLY A 185 20.24 11.04 12.02
CA GLY A 185 19.93 12.06 11.01
C GLY A 185 20.15 11.63 9.55
N ILE A 186 20.53 10.37 9.29
CA ILE A 186 20.70 9.84 7.93
C ILE A 186 19.51 8.93 7.60
N VAL A 187 18.74 9.32 6.59
CA VAL A 187 17.64 8.51 6.05
C VAL A 187 18.20 7.45 5.11
N GLN A 188 17.79 6.20 5.34
CA GLN A 188 18.19 5.04 4.55
C GLN A 188 17.02 4.08 4.33
N PRO A 189 16.97 3.37 3.19
CA PRO A 189 15.93 2.40 2.93
C PRO A 189 16.03 1.22 3.90
N GLY A 190 14.87 0.75 4.37
CA GLY A 190 14.77 -0.42 5.24
C GLY A 190 14.27 -0.09 6.64
N ASN A 191 14.18 -1.14 7.45
CA ASN A 191 13.48 -1.13 8.73
C ASN A 191 14.42 -1.21 9.94
N HIS A 192 15.70 -0.82 9.81
CA HIS A 192 16.66 -0.97 10.89
C HIS A 192 17.71 0.14 10.99
N CYS A 193 18.23 0.30 12.20
CA CYS A 193 19.41 1.11 12.52
C CYS A 193 20.42 0.25 13.28
N SER A 194 21.69 0.30 12.88
CA SER A 194 22.77 -0.46 13.53
C SER A 194 23.46 0.31 14.65
N SER A 195 23.93 -0.41 15.66
CA SER A 195 24.75 0.12 16.77
C SER A 195 24.14 1.35 17.45
N VAL A 196 22.85 1.27 17.81
CA VAL A 196 22.13 2.32 18.55
C VAL A 196 22.58 2.31 20.00
N SER A 197 23.00 3.47 20.51
CA SER A 197 23.56 3.65 21.85
C SER A 197 22.50 4.12 22.85
N GLN A 198 22.81 3.97 24.14
CA GLN A 198 21.90 4.43 25.20
C GLN A 198 21.55 5.91 25.03
N SER A 199 20.27 6.23 25.19
CA SER A 199 19.68 7.56 25.01
C SER A 199 19.58 8.06 23.57
N ASP A 200 20.02 7.28 22.58
CA ASP A 200 19.79 7.62 21.18
C ASP A 200 18.30 7.57 20.85
N THR A 201 17.89 8.47 19.95
CA THR A 201 16.57 8.43 19.32
C THR A 201 16.74 8.05 17.86
N VAL A 202 16.02 7.02 17.43
CA VAL A 202 15.92 6.63 16.01
C VAL A 202 14.52 6.92 15.51
N MET A 203 14.41 7.26 14.23
CA MET A 203 13.13 7.53 13.60
C MET A 203 12.92 6.57 12.43
N PHE A 204 11.68 6.16 12.21
CA PHE A 204 11.27 5.34 11.08
C PHE A 204 10.13 6.06 10.37
N ASN A 205 10.32 6.38 9.10
CA ASN A 205 9.23 6.82 8.24
C ASN A 205 8.44 5.58 7.81
N VAL A 206 7.20 5.49 8.29
CA VAL A 206 6.30 4.37 8.05
C VAL A 206 5.32 4.79 6.95
N SER A 207 5.40 4.14 5.80
CA SER A 207 4.54 4.37 4.65
C SER A 207 3.52 3.24 4.53
N VAL A 208 2.25 3.54 4.81
CA VAL A 208 1.14 2.58 4.81
C VAL A 208 0.33 2.74 3.54
N ARG A 209 0.25 1.69 2.73
CA ARG A 209 -0.50 1.65 1.48
C ARG A 209 -1.67 0.68 1.59
N LEU A 210 -2.88 1.16 1.29
CA LEU A 210 -4.05 0.30 1.15
C LEU A 210 -4.09 -0.23 -0.29
N LYS A 211 -3.85 -1.52 -0.49
CA LYS A 211 -3.91 -2.15 -1.82
C LYS A 211 -5.35 -2.26 -2.30
N GLU A 212 -6.22 -2.77 -1.44
CA GLU A 212 -7.63 -3.00 -1.74
C GLU A 212 -8.48 -3.14 -0.47
N CYS A 213 -9.80 -3.01 -0.64
CA CYS A 213 -10.79 -3.11 0.43
C CYS A 213 -11.13 -4.57 0.76
N ARG A 214 -10.25 -5.29 1.47
CA ARG A 214 -10.54 -6.66 1.93
C ARG A 214 -11.33 -6.70 3.23
N SER A 215 -11.02 -5.80 4.17
CA SER A 215 -11.73 -5.69 5.44
C SER A 215 -12.86 -4.67 5.32
N SER A 216 -14.09 -5.07 5.66
CA SER A 216 -15.27 -4.20 5.68
C SER A 216 -15.36 -3.34 6.94
N GLY A 217 -14.42 -3.50 7.89
CA GLY A 217 -14.37 -2.75 9.15
C GLY A 217 -12.95 -2.32 9.53
N GLY A 218 -12.85 -1.41 10.51
CA GLY A 218 -11.58 -0.94 11.05
C GLY A 218 -10.71 -2.10 11.52
N SER A 219 -9.45 -2.15 11.06
CA SER A 219 -8.50 -3.22 11.38
C SER A 219 -7.31 -2.66 12.14
N VAL A 220 -6.72 -3.42 13.06
CA VAL A 220 -5.60 -2.95 13.88
C VAL A 220 -4.33 -3.70 13.50
N ILE A 221 -3.30 -2.95 13.10
CA ILE A 221 -1.95 -3.46 12.88
C ILE A 221 -1.08 -3.02 14.06
N SER A 222 -0.37 -3.96 14.67
CA SER A 222 0.60 -3.64 15.72
C SER A 222 1.96 -3.39 15.09
N VAL A 223 2.59 -2.25 15.39
CA VAL A 223 3.96 -1.91 14.98
C VAL A 223 4.81 -1.75 16.23
N GLY A 224 5.98 -2.38 16.28
CA GLY A 224 6.83 -2.35 17.46
C GLY A 224 8.30 -2.49 17.13
N ILE A 225 9.13 -2.39 18.17
CA ILE A 225 10.57 -2.58 18.06
C ILE A 225 10.93 -3.97 18.58
N GLY A 226 11.77 -4.70 17.85
CA GLY A 226 12.25 -6.03 18.27
C GLY A 226 12.87 -6.00 19.67
N GLY A 227 12.33 -6.80 20.58
CA GLY A 227 12.79 -6.89 21.98
C GLY A 227 12.23 -5.84 22.94
N VAL A 228 11.37 -4.92 22.47
CA VAL A 228 10.70 -3.91 23.29
C VAL A 228 9.24 -4.30 23.49
N ARG A 229 8.72 -4.12 24.70
CA ARG A 229 7.32 -4.48 25.03
C ARG A 229 6.29 -3.48 24.52
N GLU A 230 6.70 -2.22 24.39
CA GLU A 230 5.82 -1.16 23.90
C GLU A 230 5.56 -1.34 22.39
N VAL A 231 4.31 -1.16 21.99
CA VAL A 231 3.86 -1.25 20.60
C VAL A 231 2.95 -0.07 20.27
N VAL A 232 2.90 0.27 19.00
CA VAL A 232 2.01 1.26 18.40
C VAL A 232 0.84 0.54 17.75
N ALA A 233 -0.38 0.98 18.05
CA ALA A 233 -1.58 0.49 17.39
C ALA A 233 -1.91 1.38 16.19
N LEU A 234 -1.89 0.80 14.99
CA LEU A 234 -2.35 1.45 13.76
C LEU A 234 -3.78 1.00 13.45
N TYR A 235 -4.73 1.91 13.61
CA TYR A 235 -6.12 1.71 13.23
C TYR A 235 -6.30 2.06 11.75
N ILE A 236 -6.50 1.05 10.92
CA ILE A 236 -6.74 1.18 9.48
C ILE A 236 -8.24 1.26 9.23
N ASN A 237 -8.69 2.38 8.67
CA ASN A 237 -10.07 2.65 8.30
C ASN A 237 -10.16 2.83 6.77
N PRO A 238 -10.40 1.76 6.00
CA PRO A 238 -10.48 1.85 4.53
C PRO A 238 -11.64 2.74 4.05
N ILE A 239 -11.34 3.67 3.13
CA ILE A 239 -12.34 4.53 2.48
C ILE A 239 -12.81 3.85 1.20
N CYS A 240 -13.82 2.99 1.32
CA CYS A 240 -14.25 2.07 0.26
C CYS A 240 -15.62 2.38 -0.34
N SER A 241 -16.38 3.27 0.29
CA SER A 241 -17.71 3.71 -0.10
C SER A 241 -17.93 5.14 0.40
N CYS A 242 -19.06 5.73 0.01
CA CYS A 242 -19.45 7.07 0.46
C CYS A 242 -20.61 7.00 1.47
N ASP A 243 -20.81 8.06 2.25
CA ASP A 243 -21.84 8.07 3.28
C ASP A 243 -23.25 8.01 2.68
N CYS A 244 -23.47 8.64 1.52
CA CYS A 244 -24.72 8.53 0.76
C CYS A 244 -25.11 7.09 0.38
N GLU A 245 -24.15 6.18 0.16
CA GLU A 245 -24.43 4.77 -0.15
C GLU A 245 -24.80 3.96 1.11
N ARG A 246 -24.29 4.38 2.27
CA ARG A 246 -24.56 3.74 3.56
C ARG A 246 -25.98 4.03 4.03
N LEU A 247 -26.45 5.26 3.84
CA LEU A 247 -27.80 5.70 4.22
C LEU A 247 -28.89 5.04 3.36
N ASN A 248 -28.68 4.90 2.05
CA ASN A 248 -29.63 4.20 1.17
C ASN A 248 -29.84 2.72 1.56
N SER A 249 -28.81 2.07 2.11
CA SER A 249 -28.88 0.68 2.55
C SER A 249 -29.72 0.51 3.82
N GLN A 250 -29.71 1.49 4.73
CA GLN A 250 -30.51 1.46 5.96
C GLN A 250 -32.01 1.68 5.68
N VAL A 251 -32.32 2.62 4.78
CA VAL A 251 -33.70 2.88 4.35
C VAL A 251 -34.29 1.65 3.67
N LEU A 252 -33.55 0.97 2.78
CA LEU A 252 -34.01 -0.28 2.17
C LEU A 252 -34.28 -1.40 3.19
N HIS A 253 -33.47 -1.46 4.25
CA HIS A 253 -33.62 -2.47 5.30
C HIS A 253 -34.88 -2.22 6.14
N GLU A 254 -35.21 -0.96 6.46
CA GLU A 254 -36.47 -0.59 7.11
C GLU A 254 -37.69 -0.90 6.22
N PHE A 255 -37.65 -0.56 4.93
CA PHE A 255 -38.75 -0.89 4.01
C PHE A 255 -38.93 -2.40 3.81
N THR A 256 -37.85 -3.17 3.77
CA THR A 256 -37.93 -4.64 3.63
C THR A 256 -38.51 -5.29 4.88
N LEU A 257 -38.14 -4.80 6.07
CA LEU A 257 -38.73 -5.26 7.34
C LEU A 257 -40.22 -4.90 7.43
N LEU A 258 -40.62 -3.73 6.94
CA LEU A 258 -42.03 -3.34 6.87
C LEU A 258 -42.85 -4.24 5.93
N ILE A 259 -42.30 -4.62 4.78
CA ILE A 259 -42.97 -5.53 3.82
C ILE A 259 -43.09 -6.96 4.36
N ILE A 260 -42.10 -7.45 5.12
CA ILE A 260 -42.15 -8.80 5.72
C ILE A 260 -43.09 -8.85 6.95
N SER A 261 -43.46 -7.69 7.51
CA SER A 261 -44.35 -7.57 8.67
C SER A 261 -45.85 -7.38 8.35
N GLN A 262 -46.23 -7.43 7.06
CA GLN A 262 -47.62 -7.42 6.57
C GLN A 262 -47.99 -8.77 5.93
#